data_AF-D6TMH7-F1
#
_entry.id   AF-D6TMH7-F1
#
_cell.length_a   1.000
_cell.length_b   1.000
_cell.length_c   1.000
_cell.angle_alpha   90.00
_cell.angle_beta   90.00
_cell.angle_gamma   90.00
#
_symmetry.space_group_name_H-M   'P 1'
#
loop_
_entity.id
_entity.type
_entity.pdbx_description
1 polymer ?
#
loop_
_entity_poly.entity_id
_entity_poly.type
_entity_poly.pdbx_seq_one_letter_code
_entity_poly.pdbx_strand_id
1 'polypeptide(L)'
;MTTYNTDDWIVTEEGLYIATRDFLIRRGYCCASRCRNCPYINWREDPTWKPIPAEHVRRMRVAPRSLAAARFLLKQHEAALARDPETNLNYHQRMVTHYRGLLEHWQEL
;
A
#
# COMPACT_ATOMS: atom_id res chain seq x y z
N MET A 1 17.57 -2.01 -26.65
CA MET A 1 16.16 -1.85 -27.05
C MET A 1 15.33 -1.68 -25.79
N THR A 2 14.88 -0.46 -25.48
CA THR A 2 13.96 -0.20 -24.37
C THR A 2 12.54 -0.49 -24.87
N THR A 3 11.97 -1.61 -24.42
CA THR A 3 10.55 -1.92 -24.64
C THR A 3 9.72 -0.97 -23.77
N TYR A 4 9.04 0.00 -24.38
CA TYR A 4 8.04 0.80 -23.69
C TYR A 4 6.88 -0.12 -23.32
N ASN A 5 6.74 -0.44 -22.02
CA ASN A 5 5.61 -1.23 -21.56
C ASN A 5 4.38 -0.32 -21.45
N THR A 6 3.44 -0.45 -22.39
CA THR A 6 2.19 0.32 -22.40
C THR A 6 1.29 0.01 -21.20
N ASP A 7 1.57 -1.09 -20.48
CA ASP A 7 0.75 -1.58 -19.36
C ASP A 7 1.06 -0.90 -18.01
N ASP A 8 1.94 0.09 -17.99
CA ASP A 8 2.29 0.85 -16.78
C ASP A 8 1.26 1.95 -16.44
N TRP A 9 0.43 2.34 -17.42
CA TRP A 9 -0.46 3.50 -17.31
C TRP A 9 -1.87 3.19 -17.82
N ILE A 10 -2.86 3.66 -17.08
CA ILE A 10 -4.24 3.82 -17.55
C ILE A 10 -4.42 5.29 -17.88
N VAL A 11 -4.74 5.60 -19.14
CA VAL A 11 -5.06 6.97 -19.58
C VAL A 11 -6.58 7.13 -19.52
N THR A 12 -7.06 8.12 -18.76
CA THR A 12 -8.49 8.41 -18.69
C THR A 12 -8.96 9.18 -19.93
N GLU A 13 -10.28 9.30 -20.12
CA GLU A 13 -10.87 10.07 -21.23
C GLU A 13 -10.45 11.55 -21.19
N GLU A 14 -10.15 12.09 -20.00
CA GLU A 14 -9.63 13.44 -19.79
C GLU A 14 -8.11 13.57 -20.00
N GLY A 15 -7.44 12.50 -20.42
CA GLY A 15 -5.99 12.49 -20.66
C GLY A 15 -5.13 12.39 -19.38
N LEU A 16 -5.71 12.00 -18.24
CA LEU A 16 -4.95 11.81 -17.00
C LEU A 16 -4.26 10.45 -16.98
N TYR A 17 -3.02 10.42 -16.51
CA TYR A 17 -2.23 9.19 -16.38
C TYR A 17 -2.35 8.61 -14.97
N ILE A 18 -2.86 7.39 -14.87
CA ILE A 18 -2.98 6.65 -13.62
C ILE A 18 -2.03 5.45 -13.70
N ALA A 19 -1.00 5.45 -12.86
CA ALA A 19 -0.09 4.32 -12.75
C ALA A 19 -0.84 3.02 -12.38
N THR A 20 -0.56 1.93 -13.08
CA THR A 20 -1.15 0.62 -12.79
C THR A 20 -0.63 0.06 -11.47
N ARG A 21 -1.41 -0.85 -10.88
CA ARG A 21 -1.01 -1.51 -9.63
C ARG A 21 0.32 -2.25 -9.80
N ASP A 22 0.50 -2.96 -10.91
CA ASP A 22 1.70 -3.74 -11.18
C ASP A 22 2.94 -2.87 -11.32
N PHE A 23 2.82 -1.72 -12.00
CA PHE A 23 3.88 -0.72 -12.04
C PHE A 23 4.24 -0.24 -10.62
N LEU A 24 3.25 0.09 -9.80
CA LEU A 24 3.48 0.56 -8.43
C LEU A 24 4.12 -0.51 -7.54
N ILE A 25 3.79 -1.80 -7.74
CA ILE A 25 4.46 -2.94 -7.10
C ILE A 25 5.93 -3.01 -7.52
N ARG A 26 6.22 -2.98 -8.83
CA ARG A 26 7.60 -2.99 -9.34
C ARG A 26 8.43 -1.81 -8.84
N ARG A 27 7.81 -0.63 -8.69
CA ARG A 27 8.43 0.58 -8.15
C ARG A 27 8.90 0.39 -6.70
N GLY A 28 8.23 -0.44 -5.90
CA GLY A 28 8.69 -0.87 -4.58
C GLY A 28 8.40 0.06 -3.39
N TYR A 29 7.76 1.22 -3.60
CA TYR A 29 7.45 2.14 -2.49
C TYR A 29 6.17 2.97 -2.68
N CYS A 30 5.57 3.39 -1.57
CA CYS A 30 4.54 4.43 -1.55
C CYS A 30 5.19 5.82 -1.63
N CYS A 31 4.74 6.64 -2.57
CA CYS A 31 5.18 8.04 -2.74
C CYS A 31 4.35 9.04 -1.92
N ALA A 32 3.39 8.55 -1.11
CA ALA A 32 2.45 9.35 -0.32
C ALA A 32 1.52 10.29 -1.13
N SER A 33 1.44 10.15 -2.45
CA SER A 33 0.53 10.94 -3.31
C SER A 33 -0.94 10.48 -3.28
N ARG A 34 -1.30 9.52 -2.41
CA ARG A 34 -2.67 8.96 -2.27
C ARG A 34 -3.26 8.47 -3.61
N CYS A 35 -2.44 7.81 -4.42
CA CYS A 35 -2.85 7.34 -5.75
C CYS A 35 -3.91 6.23 -5.68
N ARG A 36 -4.74 6.15 -6.73
CA ARG A 36 -5.88 5.20 -6.84
C ARG A 36 -5.46 3.74 -6.71
N ASN A 37 -4.32 3.36 -7.30
CA ASN A 37 -3.86 1.98 -7.38
C ASN A 37 -2.77 1.65 -6.33
N CYS A 38 -2.59 2.47 -5.29
CA CYS A 38 -1.55 2.28 -4.28
C CYS A 38 -1.63 0.87 -3.67
N PRO A 39 -0.62 0.00 -3.84
CA PRO A 39 -0.70 -1.36 -3.30
C PRO A 39 -0.24 -1.44 -1.83
N TYR A 40 0.31 -0.34 -1.30
CA TYR A 40 0.92 -0.30 0.03
C TYR A 40 0.03 0.32 1.10
N ILE A 41 -0.71 1.38 0.79
CA ILE A 41 -1.53 2.09 1.77
C ILE A 41 -2.94 2.27 1.21
N ASN A 42 -3.96 1.87 1.98
CA ASN A 42 -5.36 2.10 1.65
C ASN A 42 -5.78 3.55 1.96
N TRP A 43 -5.20 4.51 1.24
CA TRP A 43 -5.43 5.95 1.46
C TRP A 43 -6.87 6.41 1.26
N ARG A 44 -7.67 5.61 0.54
CA ARG A 44 -9.03 5.95 0.14
C ARG A 44 -10.09 5.21 0.97
N GLU A 45 -9.66 4.42 1.94
CA GLU A 45 -10.55 3.59 2.76
C GLU A 45 -11.50 2.73 1.91
N ASP A 46 -10.99 2.26 0.77
CA ASP A 46 -11.76 1.45 -0.17
C ASP A 46 -11.90 0.04 0.41
N PRO A 47 -13.13 -0.47 0.64
CA PRO A 47 -13.36 -1.78 1.23
C PRO A 47 -12.94 -2.93 0.30
N THR A 48 -12.80 -2.67 -1.00
CA THR A 48 -12.36 -3.64 -2.00
C THR A 48 -10.84 -3.67 -2.17
N TRP A 49 -10.14 -2.69 -1.57
CA TRP A 49 -8.69 -2.60 -1.63
C TRP A 49 -8.03 -3.82 -1.01
N LYS A 50 -7.01 -4.35 -1.69
CA LYS A 50 -6.21 -5.47 -1.22
C LYS A 50 -4.78 -5.01 -0.95
N PRO A 51 -4.16 -5.40 0.18
CA PRO A 51 -2.74 -5.17 0.39
C PRO A 51 -1.91 -5.93 -0.64
N ILE A 52 -0.70 -5.44 -0.89
CA ILE A 52 0.28 -6.20 -1.65
C ILE A 52 0.59 -7.52 -0.92
N PRO A 53 0.76 -8.64 -1.63
CA PRO A 53 1.29 -9.86 -1.03
C PRO A 53 2.64 -9.61 -0.38
N ALA A 54 2.90 -10.24 0.77
CA ALA A 54 4.08 -9.97 1.60
C ALA A 54 5.39 -10.22 0.82
N GLU A 55 5.41 -11.24 -0.04
CA GLU A 55 6.53 -11.61 -0.91
C GLU A 55 6.92 -10.54 -1.93
N HIS A 56 6.04 -9.56 -2.18
CA HIS A 56 6.31 -8.45 -3.09
C HIS A 56 6.68 -7.15 -2.37
N VAL A 57 6.70 -7.13 -1.03
CA VAL A 57 7.19 -5.98 -0.26
C VAL A 57 8.71 -5.90 -0.37
N ARG A 58 9.21 -4.86 -1.03
CA ARG A 58 10.65 -4.65 -1.22
C ARG A 58 11.26 -3.84 -0.09
N ARG A 59 12.51 -4.15 0.26
CA ARG A 59 13.33 -3.29 1.12
C ARG A 59 13.74 -2.04 0.37
N MET A 60 13.40 -0.86 0.89
CA MET A 60 13.68 0.41 0.24
C MET A 60 13.55 1.60 1.20
N ARG A 61 14.38 2.63 1.04
CA ARG A 61 14.18 3.90 1.72
C ARG A 61 12.95 4.62 1.14
N VAL A 62 12.03 5.02 2.01
CA VAL A 62 10.80 5.73 1.60
C VAL A 62 10.68 7.07 2.30
N ALA A 63 9.82 7.94 1.77
CA ALA A 63 9.55 9.24 2.37
C ALA A 63 8.98 9.09 3.80
N PRO A 64 9.31 9.99 4.75
CA PRO A 64 8.78 9.94 6.12
C PRO A 64 7.26 9.89 6.20
N ARG A 65 6.56 10.52 5.25
CA ARG A 65 5.09 10.48 5.15
C ARG A 65 4.55 9.08 4.90
N SER A 66 5.25 8.26 4.13
CA SER A 66 4.84 6.86 3.85
C SER A 66 4.97 6.00 5.11
N LEU A 67 6.06 6.19 5.86
CA LEU A 67 6.25 5.53 7.15
C LEU A 67 5.21 5.97 8.18
N ALA A 68 4.91 7.28 8.25
CA ALA A 68 3.89 7.82 9.15
C ALA A 68 2.51 7.23 8.86
N ALA A 69 2.16 7.08 7.58
CA ALA A 69 0.92 6.45 7.15
C ALA A 69 0.81 5.00 7.61
N ALA A 70 1.84 4.20 7.36
CA ALA A 70 1.87 2.78 7.75
C ALA A 70 1.75 2.63 9.27
N ARG A 71 2.46 3.45 10.05
CA ARG A 71 2.34 3.47 11.52
C ARG A 71 0.94 3.85 12.01
N PHE A 72 0.36 4.89 11.42
CA PHE A 72 -0.97 5.35 11.80
C PHE A 72 -2.03 4.27 11.57
N LEU A 73 -2.03 3.67 10.37
CA LEU A 73 -2.98 2.63 10.00
C LEU A 73 -2.76 1.35 10.80
N LEU A 74 -1.51 0.97 11.05
CA LEU A 74 -1.18 -0.14 11.96
C LEU A 74 -1.86 0.05 13.32
N LYS A 75 -1.63 1.21 13.96
CA LYS A 75 -2.23 1.54 15.26
C LYS A 75 -3.76 1.51 15.20
N GLN A 76 -4.36 1.98 14.12
CA GLN A 76 -5.82 1.94 13.96
C GLN A 76 -6.36 0.51 13.90
N HIS A 77 -5.74 -0.39 13.12
CA HIS A 77 -6.18 -1.78 13.03
C HIS A 77 -5.92 -2.57 14.31
N GLU A 78 -4.80 -2.31 15.01
CA GLU A 78 -4.54 -2.88 16.33
C GLU A 78 -5.59 -2.42 17.36
N ALA A 79 -5.95 -1.14 17.36
CA ALA A 79 -6.99 -0.60 18.23
C ALA A 79 -8.39 -1.17 17.89
N ALA A 80 -8.67 -1.44 16.62
CA ALA A 80 -9.92 -2.10 16.22
C ALA A 80 -10.00 -3.53 16.78
N LEU A 81 -8.93 -4.32 16.63
CA LEU A 81 -8.83 -5.67 17.20
C LEU A 81 -8.97 -5.68 18.72
N ALA A 82 -8.44 -4.66 19.41
CA ALA A 82 -8.54 -4.56 20.86
C ALA A 82 -9.95 -4.18 21.36
N ARG A 83 -10.72 -3.42 20.57
CA ARG A 83 -12.07 -2.97 20.97
C ARG A 83 -13.16 -3.98 20.65
N ASP A 84 -13.08 -4.59 19.48
CA ASP A 84 -14.04 -5.59 19.01
C ASP A 84 -13.27 -6.69 18.25
N PRO A 85 -12.82 -7.73 18.98
CA PRO A 85 -11.97 -8.77 18.41
C PRO A 85 -12.68 -9.67 17.39
N GLU A 86 -14.01 -9.68 17.33
CA GLU A 86 -14.76 -10.61 16.49
C GLU A 86 -15.15 -9.99 15.14
N THR A 87 -15.58 -8.72 15.15
CA THR A 87 -16.00 -8.03 13.94
C THR A 87 -14.82 -7.82 12.98
N ASN A 88 -14.93 -8.37 11.77
CA ASN A 88 -13.90 -8.23 10.72
C ASN A 88 -12.49 -8.67 11.15
N LEU A 89 -12.38 -9.62 12.09
CA LEU A 89 -11.11 -10.09 12.66
C LEU A 89 -10.05 -10.39 11.59
N ASN A 90 -10.42 -11.20 10.59
CA ASN A 90 -9.53 -11.61 9.51
C ASN A 90 -8.99 -10.39 8.72
N TYR A 91 -9.85 -9.40 8.46
CA TYR A 91 -9.45 -8.18 7.78
C TYR A 91 -8.44 -7.39 8.62
N HIS A 92 -8.74 -7.11 9.88
CA HIS A 92 -7.83 -6.33 10.72
C HIS A 92 -6.50 -7.05 10.95
N GLN A 93 -6.49 -8.38 11.15
CA GLN A 93 -5.26 -9.18 11.25
C GLN A 93 -4.41 -9.10 9.97
N ARG A 94 -5.04 -9.21 8.79
CA ARG A 94 -4.35 -9.07 7.50
C ARG A 94 -3.74 -7.68 7.34
N MET A 95 -4.46 -6.63 7.73
CA MET A 95 -3.97 -5.26 7.65
C MET A 95 -2.82 -4.99 8.63
N VAL A 96 -2.90 -5.50 9.87
CA VAL A 96 -1.80 -5.44 10.85
C VAL A 96 -0.55 -6.11 10.29
N THR A 97 -0.69 -7.34 9.79
CA THR A 97 0.42 -8.09 9.18
C THR A 97 1.06 -7.30 8.04
N HIS A 98 0.22 -6.76 7.15
CA HIS A 98 0.67 -5.96 6.02
C HIS A 98 1.44 -4.71 6.44
N TYR A 99 0.91 -3.88 7.36
CA TYR A 99 1.57 -2.64 7.75
C TYR A 99 2.84 -2.87 8.58
N ARG A 100 2.90 -3.94 9.39
CA ARG A 100 4.16 -4.37 10.04
C ARG A 100 5.20 -4.74 9.00
N GLY A 101 4.82 -5.57 8.02
CA GLY A 101 5.72 -5.93 6.91
C GLY A 101 6.24 -4.71 6.15
N LEU A 102 5.39 -3.72 5.86
CA LEU A 102 5.85 -2.48 5.24
C LEU A 102 6.87 -1.74 6.10
N LEU A 103 6.62 -1.61 7.41
CA LEU A 103 7.51 -0.92 8.32
C LEU A 103 8.85 -1.64 8.46
N GLU A 104 8.85 -2.97 8.57
CA GLU A 104 10.07 -3.80 8.61
C GLU A 104 10.93 -3.65 7.34
N HIS A 105 10.29 -3.49 6.18
CA HIS A 105 11.02 -3.38 4.90
C HIS A 105 11.37 -1.93 4.53
N TRP A 106 10.67 -0.94 5.06
CA TRP A 106 10.89 0.47 4.75
C TRP A 106 11.64 1.25 5.82
N GLN A 107 11.71 0.71 7.03
CA GLN A 107 12.67 1.15 8.05
C GLN A 107 13.96 0.33 7.83
N GLU A 108 15.13 0.91 8.10
CA GLU A 108 16.47 0.33 7.87
C GLU A 108 17.15 0.57 6.51
N LEU A 109 17.11 1.82 5.99
CA LEU A 109 18.19 2.34 5.13
C LEU A 109 18.42 3.83 5.33
#